data_AF-A0A3D1GDN6-F1
#
_entry.id   AF-A0A3D1GDN6-F1
#
_cell.length_a   1.000
_cell.length_b   1.000
_cell.length_c   1.000
_cell.angle_alpha   90.00
_cell.angle_beta   90.00
_cell.angle_gamma   90.00
#
_symmetry.space_group_name_H-M   'P 1'
#
loop_
_entity.id
_entity.type
_entity.pdbx_description
1 polymer ?
#
loop_
_entity_poly.entity_id
_entity_poly.type
_entity_poly.pdbx_seq_one_letter_code
_entity_poly.pdbx_strand_id
1 'polypeptide(L)'
;MRFFSRKLIKPEDLNAHGTLFGGAVLSWIDEEAAIFVTCQLGKGNIVTKYMSEINFVNSAKLGDIIEIGMETVKFGKTSITVKCEVRTKFSRETIITIEQIVFVHV
;
A
#
# COMPACT_ATOMS: atom_id res chain seq x y z
N MET A 1 -9.66 8.23 -2.75
CA MET A 1 -9.07 6.96 -2.28
C MET A 1 -10.06 6.11 -1.51
N ARG A 2 -9.99 4.78 -1.69
CA ARG A 2 -10.77 3.79 -0.94
C ARG A 2 -9.84 2.99 -0.04
N PHE A 3 -10.19 2.84 1.25
CA PHE A 3 -9.41 2.13 2.26
C PHE A 3 -10.06 0.80 2.62
N PHE A 4 -9.71 -0.24 1.87
CA PHE A 4 -10.30 -1.57 2.06
C PHE A 4 -9.56 -2.37 3.12
N SER A 5 -8.24 -2.35 3.08
CA SER A 5 -7.39 -3.12 4.00
C SER A 5 -7.01 -2.38 5.27
N ARG A 6 -6.92 -3.14 6.36
CA ARG A 6 -6.49 -2.69 7.69
C ARG A 6 -5.53 -3.71 8.29
N LYS A 7 -4.53 -3.23 9.01
CA LYS A 7 -3.57 -4.07 9.74
C LYS A 7 -3.43 -3.54 11.17
N LEU A 8 -3.52 -4.45 12.13
CA LEU A 8 -3.12 -4.20 13.52
C LEU A 8 -1.62 -4.44 13.60
N ILE A 9 -0.85 -3.47 14.11
CA ILE A 9 0.59 -3.63 14.26
C ILE A 9 0.87 -4.57 15.43
N LYS A 10 1.51 -5.69 15.12
CA LYS A 10 1.92 -6.74 16.05
C LYS A 10 3.42 -6.68 16.34
N PRO A 11 3.92 -7.40 17.36
CA PRO A 11 5.36 -7.42 17.66
C PRO A 11 6.24 -7.86 16.48
N GLU A 12 5.76 -8.78 15.65
CA GLU A 12 6.46 -9.30 14.46
C GLU A 12 6.62 -8.25 13.34
N ASP A 13 5.82 -7.19 13.36
CA ASP A 13 5.84 -6.12 12.35
C ASP A 13 6.85 -5.01 12.69
N LEU A 14 7.48 -5.07 13.87
CA LEU A 14 8.33 -4.02 14.40
C LEU A 14 9.80 -4.23 14.06
N ASN A 15 10.51 -3.11 13.91
CA ASN A 15 11.96 -3.09 13.88
C ASN A 15 12.56 -3.07 15.30
N ALA A 16 13.89 -3.10 15.40
CA ALA A 16 14.62 -3.05 16.68
C ALA A 16 14.36 -1.79 17.53
N HIS A 17 13.77 -0.75 16.95
CA HIS A 17 13.38 0.48 17.65
C HIS A 17 11.91 0.48 18.11
N GLY A 18 11.19 -0.64 17.98
CA GLY A 18 9.80 -0.75 18.43
C GLY A 18 8.79 0.02 17.58
N THR A 19 9.15 0.29 16.31
CA THR A 19 8.31 0.99 15.33
C THR A 19 8.07 0.11 14.12
N LEU A 20 6.99 0.36 13.39
CA LEU A 20 6.62 -0.40 12.19
C LEU A 20 7.80 -0.48 11.21
N PHE A 21 8.20 -1.71 10.88
CA PHE A 21 9.26 -1.95 9.92
C PHE A 21 8.81 -1.57 8.51
N GLY A 22 9.61 -0.75 7.83
CA GLY A 22 9.29 -0.26 6.49
C GLY A 22 9.07 -1.37 5.46
N GLY A 23 9.85 -2.46 5.54
CA GLY A 23 9.66 -3.61 4.65
C GLY A 23 8.32 -4.33 4.87
N ALA A 24 7.82 -4.40 6.10
CA ALA A 24 6.56 -5.05 6.42
C ALA A 24 5.38 -4.32 5.77
N VAL A 25 5.33 -2.99 5.94
CA VAL A 25 4.27 -2.17 5.34
C VAL A 25 4.36 -2.12 3.82
N LEU A 26 5.55 -2.10 3.24
CA LEU A 26 5.72 -2.19 1.78
C LEU A 26 5.21 -3.52 1.21
N SER A 27 5.45 -4.63 1.92
CA SER A 27 4.89 -5.93 1.54
C SER A 27 3.36 -5.90 1.52
N TRP A 28 2.72 -5.24 2.48
CA TRP A 28 1.26 -5.13 2.51
C TRP A 28 0.71 -4.19 1.45
N ILE A 29 1.44 -3.12 1.12
CA ILE A 29 1.06 -2.19 0.06
C ILE A 29 1.06 -2.91 -1.29
N ASP A 30 2.10 -3.69 -1.62
CA ASP A 30 2.18 -4.42 -2.89
C ASP A 30 1.05 -5.46 -3.02
N GLU A 31 0.79 -6.23 -1.95
CA GLU A 31 -0.29 -7.21 -1.90
C GLU A 31 -1.67 -6.54 -2.12
N GLU A 32 -1.96 -5.48 -1.38
CA GLU A 32 -3.23 -4.74 -1.52
C GLU A 32 -3.36 -4.10 -2.90
N ALA A 33 -2.26 -3.58 -3.46
CA ALA A 33 -2.29 -2.96 -4.78
C ALA A 33 -2.59 -4.00 -5.87
N ALA A 34 -1.98 -5.18 -5.79
CA ALA A 34 -2.23 -6.29 -6.70
C ALA A 34 -3.69 -6.78 -6.62
N ILE A 35 -4.24 -6.92 -5.41
CA ILE A 35 -5.66 -7.27 -5.19
C ILE A 35 -6.56 -6.19 -5.79
N PHE A 36 -6.33 -4.92 -5.46
CA PHE A 36 -7.11 -3.79 -5.94
C PHE A 36 -7.14 -3.72 -7.48
N VAL A 37 -5.98 -3.89 -8.11
CA VAL A 37 -5.86 -3.90 -9.58
C VAL A 37 -6.58 -5.11 -10.18
N THR A 38 -6.41 -6.30 -9.60
CA THR A 38 -7.07 -7.53 -10.06
C THR A 38 -8.59 -7.39 -10.04
N CYS A 39 -9.14 -6.81 -8.96
CA CYS A 39 -10.57 -6.52 -8.85
C CYS A 39 -11.05 -5.54 -9.91
N GLN A 40 -10.25 -4.52 -10.23
CA GLN A 40 -10.60 -3.51 -11.22
C GLN A 40 -10.59 -4.05 -12.66
N LEU A 41 -9.68 -4.98 -12.96
CA LEU A 41 -9.53 -5.57 -14.30
C LEU A 41 -10.37 -6.84 -14.50
N GLY A 42 -10.79 -7.51 -13.42
CA GLY A 42 -11.42 -8.83 -13.47
C GLY A 42 -10.48 -9.92 -13.99
N LYS A 43 -9.16 -9.70 -13.94
CA LYS A 43 -8.10 -10.61 -14.44
C LYS A 43 -6.91 -10.59 -13.50
N GLY A 44 -6.32 -11.76 -13.23
CA GLY A 44 -5.22 -11.94 -12.27
C GLY A 44 -3.81 -12.02 -12.86
N ASN A 45 -3.65 -12.05 -14.19
CA ASN A 45 -2.34 -12.16 -14.83
C ASN A 45 -1.64 -10.80 -14.88
N ILE A 46 -1.25 -10.28 -13.71
CA ILE A 46 -0.57 -8.98 -13.57
C ILE A 46 0.72 -9.14 -12.77
N VAL A 47 1.68 -8.26 -13.02
CA VAL A 47 2.90 -8.15 -12.21
C VAL A 47 3.22 -6.68 -11.92
N THR A 48 3.79 -6.43 -10.75
CA THR A 48 4.32 -5.11 -10.35
C THR A 48 5.51 -4.78 -11.25
N LYS A 49 5.37 -3.72 -12.06
CA LYS A 49 6.43 -3.24 -12.97
C LYS A 49 7.31 -2.18 -12.31
N TYR A 50 6.70 -1.29 -11.54
CA TYR A 50 7.36 -0.08 -11.03
C TYR A 50 6.60 0.47 -9.81
N MET A 51 7.34 0.94 -8.82
CA MET A 51 6.85 1.80 -7.75
C MET A 51 7.68 3.09 -7.76
N SER A 52 7.00 4.24 -7.66
CA SER A 52 7.66 5.54 -7.51
C SER A 52 8.33 5.67 -6.14
N GLU A 53 8.93 6.84 -5.91
CA GLU A 53 9.41 7.24 -4.59
C GLU A 53 8.38 6.98 -3.49
N ILE A 54 8.89 6.48 -2.35
CA ILE A 54 8.12 6.13 -1.17
C ILE A 54 8.54 7.11 -0.07
N ASN A 55 7.60 7.92 0.40
CA ASN A 55 7.85 8.86 1.47
C ASN A 55 7.29 8.34 2.79
N PHE A 56 8.17 8.01 3.74
CA PHE A 56 7.79 7.66 5.11
C PHE A 56 7.66 8.95 5.94
N VAL A 57 6.45 9.48 6.03
CA VAL A 57 6.16 10.78 6.68
C VAL A 57 6.03 10.61 8.20
N ASN A 58 5.39 9.54 8.64
CA ASN A 58 5.23 9.17 10.04
C ASN A 58 5.47 7.67 10.22
N SER A 59 5.48 7.20 11.46
CA SER A 59 5.57 5.78 11.81
C SER A 59 4.35 5.33 12.59
N ALA A 60 4.07 4.03 12.57
CA ALA A 60 3.15 3.39 13.51
C ALA A 60 3.92 2.63 14.61
N LYS A 61 3.25 2.37 15.73
CA LYS A 61 3.77 1.66 16.90
C LYS A 61 2.92 0.41 17.16
N LEU A 62 3.42 -0.44 18.07
CA LEU A 62 2.69 -1.62 18.54
C LEU A 62 1.26 -1.27 18.96
N GLY A 63 0.28 -2.02 18.46
CA GLY A 63 -1.14 -1.83 18.78
C GLY A 63 -1.86 -0.77 17.94
N ASP A 64 -1.15 0.02 17.14
CA ASP A 64 -1.81 0.92 16.19
C ASP A 64 -2.56 0.11 15.13
N ILE A 65 -3.66 0.68 14.64
CA ILE A 65 -4.36 0.17 13.46
C ILE A 65 -4.07 1.12 12.31
N ILE A 66 -3.50 0.59 11.24
CA ILE A 66 -3.29 1.31 10.00
C ILE A 66 -4.32 0.89 8.96
N GLU A 67 -4.65 1.78 8.04
CA GLU A 67 -5.44 1.48 6.85
C GLU A 67 -4.67 1.82 5.58
N ILE A 68 -4.81 0.95 4.58
CA ILE A 68 -4.15 1.07 3.28
C ILE A 68 -5.20 1.50 2.28
N GLY A 69 -4.99 2.67 1.68
CA GLY A 69 -5.85 3.25 0.67
C GLY A 69 -5.26 3.05 -0.71
N MET A 70 -6.15 2.81 -1.68
CA MET A 70 -5.81 2.76 -3.10
C MET A 70 -6.73 3.66 -3.92
N GLU A 71 -6.22 4.13 -5.05
CA GLU A 71 -6.98 4.82 -6.08
C GLU A 71 -6.34 4.64 -7.45
N THR A 72 -7.16 4.35 -8.46
CA THR A 72 -6.68 4.27 -9.84
C THR A 72 -6.34 5.66 -10.38
N VAL A 73 -5.11 5.82 -10.86
CA VAL A 73 -4.63 7.05 -11.48
C VAL A 73 -4.85 7.03 -12.99
N LYS A 74 -4.50 5.92 -13.64
CA LYS A 74 -4.55 5.82 -15.11
C LYS A 74 -4.65 4.37 -15.58
N PHE A 75 -5.45 4.15 -16.63
CA PHE A 75 -5.36 2.95 -17.47
C PHE A 75 -4.52 3.25 -18.71
N GLY A 76 -3.50 2.44 -18.94
CA GLY A 76 -2.73 2.39 -20.18
C GLY A 76 -3.23 1.28 -21.11
N LYS A 77 -2.47 1.01 -22.17
CA LYS A 77 -2.79 -0.08 -23.12
C LYS A 77 -2.63 -1.46 -22.49
N THR A 78 -1.51 -1.68 -21.78
CA THR A 78 -1.17 -2.94 -21.11
C THR A 78 -0.85 -2.74 -19.63
N SER A 79 -1.03 -1.51 -19.12
CA SER A 79 -0.68 -1.12 -17.77
C SER A 79 -1.85 -0.47 -17.05
N ILE A 80 -1.78 -0.49 -15.73
CA ILE A 80 -2.64 0.28 -14.85
C ILE A 80 -1.76 0.88 -13.76
N THR A 81 -1.99 2.16 -13.48
CA THR A 81 -1.28 2.92 -12.46
C THR A 81 -2.25 3.24 -11.34
N VAL A 82 -1.85 2.93 -10.10
CA VAL A 82 -2.60 3.25 -8.89
C VAL A 82 -1.72 4.08 -7.95
N LYS A 83 -2.34 4.88 -7.08
CA LYS A 83 -1.67 5.59 -6.00
C LYS A 83 -2.07 4.97 -4.66
N CYS A 84 -1.17 5.04 -3.68
CA CYS A 84 -1.36 4.48 -2.35
C CYS A 84 -1.13 5.53 -1.25
N GLU A 85 -1.93 5.45 -0.20
CA GLU A 85 -1.74 6.16 1.07
C GLU A 85 -1.93 5.16 2.20
N VAL A 86 -0.98 5.08 3.10
CA VAL A 86 -1.11 4.37 4.37
C VAL A 86 -1.23 5.39 5.47
N ARG A 87 -2.21 5.24 6.35
CA ARG A 87 -2.42 6.14 7.49
C ARG A 87 -2.92 5.40 8.71
N THR A 88 -2.81 6.04 9.88
CA THR A 88 -3.45 5.55 11.10
C THR A 88 -4.97 5.61 10.96
N LYS A 89 -5.67 4.61 11.50
CA LYS A 89 -7.12 4.51 11.33
C LYS A 89 -7.89 5.61 12.05
N PHE A 90 -7.41 6.00 13.23
CA PHE A 90 -8.12 6.92 14.13
C PHE A 90 -7.66 8.37 13.98
N SER A 91 -6.36 8.66 14.07
CA SER A 91 -5.83 10.03 13.88
C SER A 91 -5.79 10.46 12.41
N ARG A 92 -5.85 9.50 11.47
CA ARG A 92 -5.71 9.73 10.01
C ARG A 92 -4.37 10.38 9.63
N GLU A 93 -3.36 10.21 10.47
CA GLU A 93 -2.01 10.67 10.18
C GLU A 93 -1.40 9.79 9.10
N THR A 94 -0.98 10.42 8.01
CA THR A 94 -0.33 9.75 6.89
C THR A 94 1.02 9.20 7.32
N ILE A 95 1.23 7.90 7.10
CA ILE A 95 2.47 7.18 7.37
C ILE A 95 3.28 7.11 6.08
N ILE A 96 2.65 6.70 4.98
CA ILE A 96 3.30 6.53 3.67
C ILE A 96 2.42 7.09 2.56
N THR A 97 3.04 7.75 1.58
CA THR A 97 2.43 8.02 0.27
C THR A 97 3.29 7.44 -0.85
N ILE A 98 2.61 6.90 -1.88
CA ILE A 98 3.22 6.46 -3.13
C ILE A 98 2.34 6.96 -4.27
N GLU A 99 2.88 7.84 -5.11
CA GLU A 99 2.13 8.45 -6.20
C GLU A 99 1.85 7.49 -7.36
N GLN A 100 2.76 6.55 -7.62
CA GLN A 100 2.61 5.61 -8.73
C GLN A 100 3.08 4.20 -8.35
N ILE A 101 2.16 3.26 -8.39
CA ILE A 101 2.41 1.82 -8.45
C ILE A 101 1.85 1.35 -9.79
N VAL A 102 2.70 0.79 -10.64
CA VAL A 102 2.35 0.41 -12.01
C VAL A 102 2.37 -1.10 -12.13
N PHE A 103 1.25 -1.66 -12.57
CA PHE A 103 1.11 -3.06 -12.94
C PHE A 103 1.03 -3.20 -14.45
N VAL A 104 1.50 -4.33 -14.98
CA VAL A 104 1.33 -4.73 -16.38
C VAL A 104 0.74 -6.12 -16.47
N HIS A 105 -0.04 -6.37 -17.52
CA HIS A 105 -0.52 -7.71 -17.83
C HIS A 105 0.60 -8.57 -18.42
N VAL A 106 0.64 -9.85 -18.05
CA VAL A 106 1.58 -10.87 -18.58
C VAL A 106 0.85 -11.85 -19.47
#